data_AF-A0A1Q7M8A9-F1
#
_entry.id   AF-A0A1Q7M8A9-F1
#
_cell.length_a   1.000
_cell.length_b   1.000
_cell.length_c   1.000
_cell.angle_alpha   90.00
_cell.angle_beta   90.00
_cell.angle_gamma   90.00
#
_symmetry.space_group_name_H-M   'P 1'
#
loop_
_entity.id
_entity.type
_entity.pdbx_description
1 polymer ?
#
loop_
_entity_poly.entity_id
_entity_poly.type
_entity_poly.pdbx_seq_one_letter_code
_entity_poly.pdbx_strand_id
1 'polypeptide(L)' 'MDCYKPEELIHKRVIFLANLKPTTFAGQKSEGMLLAASERDKLALLGIERDVPDGSRVS' A
#
# COMPACT_ATOMS: atom_id res chain seq x y z
N MET A 1 14.77 1.23 10.32
CA MET A 1 13.76 1.71 9.36
C MET A 1 13.76 0.72 8.20
N ASP A 2 12.88 -0.28 8.28
CA ASP A 2 12.67 -1.22 7.18
C ASP A 2 11.96 -0.48 6.04
N CYS A 3 12.74 -0.01 5.05
CA CYS A 3 12.24 0.65 3.86
C CYS A 3 12.36 -0.31 2.67
N TYR A 4 11.27 -0.48 1.93
CA TYR A 4 11.29 -1.25 0.68
C TYR A 4 12.16 -0.54 -0.36
N LYS A 5 12.93 -1.32 -1.10
CA LYS A 5 13.63 -0.77 -2.27
C LYS A 5 12.63 -0.49 -3.39
N PRO A 6 12.86 0.51 -4.25
CA PRO A 6 11.97 0.81 -5.37
C PRO A 6 11.69 -0.42 -6.24
N GLU A 7 12.72 -1.23 -6.50
CA GLU A 7 12.63 -2.44 -7.33
C GLU A 7 11.72 -3.51 -6.71
N GLU A 8 11.65 -3.60 -5.38
CA GLU A 8 10.83 -4.57 -4.65
C GLU A 8 9.33 -4.20 -4.65
N LEU A 9 9.02 -2.94 -4.98
CA LEU A 9 7.64 -2.45 -5.09
C LEU A 9 7.05 -2.67 -6.49
N ILE A 10 7.90 -2.79 -7.51
CA ILE A 10 7.44 -3.03 -8.88
C ILE A 10 6.84 -4.45 -8.96
N HIS A 11 5.65 -4.57 -9.56
CA HIS A 11 4.84 -5.80 -9.63
C HIS A 11 4.37 -6.36 -8.28
N LYS A 12 4.60 -5.66 -7.17
CA LYS A 12 4.10 -6.08 -5.87
C LYS A 12 2.62 -5.77 -5.76
N ARG A 13 1.84 -6.79 -5.40
CA ARG A 13 0.41 -6.63 -5.12
C ARG A 13 0.22 -6.13 -3.70
N VAL A 14 -0.60 -5.10 -3.57
CA VAL A 14 -0.80 -4.34 -2.32
C VAL A 14 -2.27 -4.05 -2.10
N ILE A 15 -2.64 -3.83 -0.85
CA ILE A 15 -3.98 -3.39 -0.49
C ILE A 15 -4.01 -1.85 -0.48
N PHE A 16 -4.95 -1.28 -1.24
CA PHE A 16 -5.12 0.16 -1.40
C PHE A 16 -6.50 0.62 -0.97
N LEU A 17 -6.54 1.63 -0.10
CA LEU A 17 -7.78 2.26 0.34
C LEU A 17 -8.12 3.43 -0.60
N ALA A 18 -9.10 3.20 -1.48
CA ALA A 18 -9.49 4.12 -2.55
C ALA A 18 -10.64 5.09 -2.21
N ASN A 19 -11.26 4.96 -1.03
CA ASN A 19 -12.43 5.77 -0.64
C ASN A 19 -12.07 7.00 0.22
N LEU A 20 -10.78 7.30 0.38
CA LEU A 20 -10.33 8.45 1.15
C LEU A 20 -10.46 9.74 0.34
N LYS A 21 -10.70 10.85 1.04
CA LYS A 21 -10.62 12.18 0.43
C LYS A 21 -9.18 12.42 -0.04
N PRO A 22 -8.95 12.87 -1.29
CA PRO A 22 -7.61 13.19 -1.75
C PRO A 22 -6.94 14.20 -0.84
N THR A 23 -5.67 13.97 -0.54
CA THR A 23 -4.89 14.82 0.34
C THR A 23 -3.53 15.10 -0.28
N THR A 24 -2.99 16.30 -0.05
CA THR A 24 -1.69 16.67 -0.60
C THR A 24 -0.60 16.28 0.40
N PHE A 25 0.29 15.36 -0.01
CA PHE A 25 1.48 15.00 0.75
C PHE A 25 2.72 15.44 -0.03
N ALA A 26 3.61 16.18 0.63
CA ALA A 26 4.87 16.66 0.02
C ALA A 26 4.71 17.35 -1.36
N GLY A 27 3.62 18.11 -1.55
CA GLY A 27 3.31 18.80 -2.81
C GLY A 27 2.69 17.92 -3.91
N GLN A 28 2.50 16.63 -3.66
CA GLN A 28 1.84 15.70 -4.59
C GLN A 28 0.45 15.33 -4.09
N LYS A 29 -0.49 15.17 -5.02
CA LYS A 29 -1.85 14.71 -4.72
C LYS A 29 -1.82 13.20 -4.44
N SER A 30 -2.11 12.82 -3.21
CA SER A 30 -2.34 11.44 -2.83
C SER A 30 -3.81 11.09 -3.00
N GLU A 31 -4.10 10.10 -3.85
CA GLU A 31 -5.45 9.64 -4.15
C GLU A 31 -5.88 8.41 -3.33
N GLY A 32 -5.06 8.02 -2.34
CA GLY A 32 -5.43 6.99 -1.38
C GLY A 32 -4.27 6.58 -0.49
N MET A 33 -4.37 5.41 0.11
CA MET A 33 -3.44 4.95 1.12
C MET A 33 -3.16 3.45 0.98
N LEU A 34 -1.89 3.07 1.05
CA LEU A 34 -1.48 1.68 1.18
C LEU A 34 -1.65 1.21 2.62
N LEU A 35 -2.14 -0.01 2.79
CA LEU A 35 -2.26 -0.61 4.13
C LEU A 35 -0.98 -1.37 4.50
N ALA A 36 -0.51 -1.15 5.72
CA ALA A 36 0.64 -1.83 6.29
C ALA A 36 0.36 -2.20 7.75
N ALA A 37 0.87 -3.34 8.18
CA ALA A 37 1.01 -3.67 9.58
C ALA A 37 2.26 -2.97 10.13
N SER A 38 2.09 -2.24 11.23
CA SER A 38 3.20 -1.57 11.93
C SER A 38 3.31 -2.09 13.36
N GLU A 39 4.49 -2.57 13.75
CA GLU A 39 4.78 -2.91 15.13
C GLU A 39 6.18 -2.45 15.53
N ARG A 40 6.24 -1.51 16.49
CA ARG A 40 7.48 -0.84 16.92
C ARG A 40 8.23 -0.27 15.72
N ASP A 41 9.41 -0.81 15.43
CA ASP A 41 10.28 -0.39 14.33
C ASP A 41 10.03 -1.13 13.00
N LYS A 42 9.10 -2.09 12.98
CA LYS A 42 8.79 -2.92 11.82
C LYS A 42 7.56 -2.39 11.09
N LEU A 43 7.69 -2.22 9.79
CA LEU A 43 6.59 -1.91 8.88
C LEU A 43 6.51 -3.01 7.81
N ALA A 44 5.35 -3.63 7.68
CA ALA A 44 5.08 -4.67 6.69
C ALA A 44 3.88 -4.29 5.84
N LEU A 45 4.10 -4.03 4.54
CA LEU A 45 3.01 -3.81 3.59
C LEU A 45 2.11 -5.04 3.51
N LEU A 46 0.80 -4.83 3.59
CA LEU A 46 -0.16 -5.90 3.40
C LEU A 46 -0.20 -6.31 1.93
N GLY A 47 0.10 -7.57 1.69
CA GLY A 47 -0.06 -8.23 0.40
C GLY A 47 -1.19 -9.25 0.44
N ILE A 48 -1.41 -9.90 -0.70
CA ILE A 48 -2.35 -11.01 -0.86
C ILE A 48 -1.58 -12.32 -0.99
N GLU A 49 -2.07 -13.37 -0.35
CA GLU A 49 -1.44 -14.70 -0.41
C GLU A 49 -1.69 -15.40 -1.76
N ARG A 50 -2.86 -15.13 -2.36
CA ARG A 50 -3.32 -15.76 -3.60
C ARG A 50 -3.40 -14.76 -4.73
N ASP A 51 -3.20 -15.23 -5.95
CA ASP A 51 -3.40 -14.44 -7.15
C ASP A 51 -4.90 -14.12 -7.31
N VAL A 52 -5.26 -12.84 -7.19
CA VAL A 52 -6.58 -12.31 -7.54
C VAL A 52 -6.47 -11.17 -8.55
N PRO A 53 -7.49 -10.94 -9.40
CA PRO A 53 -7.49 -9.84 -10.35
C PRO A 53 -7.28 -8.49 -9.67
N ASP A 54 -6.62 -7.57 -10.38
CA ASP A 54 -6.46 -6.19 -9.91
C ASP A 54 -7.83 -5.53 -9.68
N GLY A 55 -7.95 -4.75 -8.60
CA GLY A 55 -9.20 -4.11 -8.20
C GLY A 55 -10.19 -5.04 -7.50
N SER A 56 -9.81 -6.28 -7.19
CA SER A 56 -10.61 -7.16 -6.33
C SER A 56 -10.92 -6.48 -4.99
N ARG A 57 -12.20 -6.46 -4.62
CA ARG A 57 -12.65 -5.77 -3.40
C ARG A 57 -12.20 -6.55 -2.16
N VAL A 58 -11.52 -5.85 -1.25
CA VAL A 58 -11.20 -6.37 0.09
C VAL A 58 -12.44 -6.27 0.98
N SER A 59 -12.73 -7.31 1.75
CA SER A 59 -13.91 -7.43 2.62
C SER A 59 -13.56 -8.01 3.98
#